data_AF-A0A935Y3S2-F1
#
_entry.id   AF-A0A935Y3S2-F1
#
_cell.length_a   1.000
_cell.length_b   1.000
_cell.length_c   1.000
_cell.angle_alpha   90.00
_cell.angle_beta   90.00
_cell.angle_gamma   90.00
#
_symmetry.space_group_name_H-M   'P 1'
#
loop_
_entity.id
_entity.type
_entity.pdbx_description
1 polymer ?
#
loop_
_entity_poly.entity_id
_entity_poly.type
_entity_poly.pdbx_seq_one_letter_code
_entity_poly.pdbx_strand_id
1 'polypeptide(L)' 'MGTALVRHAEQALTQRGCMKINLQIVSGNEGVSRFYQSLGYAVEPRISMGKRIPQNIAWGD' A
#
# COMPACT_ATOMS: atom_id res chain seq x y z
N MET A 1 14.40 9.17 -3.88
CA MET A 1 14.42 7.71 -4.14
C MET A 1 13.03 7.09 -4.09
N GLY A 2 12.25 7.25 -3.01
CA GLY A 2 10.90 6.67 -2.89
C GLY A 2 9.94 6.95 -4.06
N THR A 3 9.84 8.21 -4.51
CA THR A 3 9.00 8.59 -5.67
C THR A 3 9.35 7.83 -6.94
N ALA A 4 10.64 7.58 -7.21
CA ALA A 4 11.07 6.88 -8.40
C ALA A 4 10.66 5.40 -8.36
N LEU A 5 10.74 4.77 -7.18
CA LEU A 5 10.29 3.39 -6.98
C LEU A 5 8.78 3.26 -7.18
N VAL A 6 7.99 4.17 -6.61
CA VAL A 6 6.52 4.15 -6.75
C VAL A 6 6.12 4.35 -8.22
N ARG A 7 6.71 5.33 -8.91
CA ARG A 7 6.42 5.58 -10.34
C ARG A 7 6.81 4.40 -11.24
N HIS A 8 7.93 3.75 -10.95
CA HIS A 8 8.33 2.55 -11.67
C HIS A 8 7.32 1.41 -11.49
N ALA A 9 6.84 1.19 -10.25
CA ALA A 9 5.81 0.21 -9.96
C ALA A 9 4.49 0.54 -10.64
N GLU A 10 4.05 1.80 -10.61
CA GLU A 10 2.86 2.29 -11.32
C GLU A 10 2.93 1.99 -12.81
N GLN A 11 4.05 2.34 -13.47
CA GLN A 11 4.27 2.05 -14.89
C GLN A 11 4.16 0.55 -15.20
N ALA A 12 4.82 -0.29 -14.39
CA ALA A 12 4.79 -1.73 -14.56
C ALA A 12 3.39 -2.32 -14.36
N LEU A 13 2.60 -1.77 -13.45
CA LEU A 13 1.22 -2.17 -13.19
C LEU A 13 0.28 -1.70 -14.31
N THR A 14 0.44 -0.48 -14.82
CA THR A 14 -0.30 0.05 -15.97
C THR A 14 -0.11 -0.83 -17.20
N GLN A 15 1.12 -1.25 -17.50
CA GLN A 15 1.41 -2.14 -18.64
C GLN A 15 0.72 -3.50 -18.54
N ARG A 16 0.29 -3.91 -17.34
CA ARG A 16 -0.46 -5.16 -17.08
C ARG A 16 -1.97 -4.95 -17.03
N GLY A 17 -2.46 -3.74 -17.31
CA GLY A 17 -3.89 -3.41 -17.21
C GLY A 17 -4.39 -3.28 -15.77
N CYS A 18 -3.49 -3.03 -14.79
CA CYS A 18 -3.92 -2.76 -13.43
C CYS A 18 -4.76 -1.48 -13.38
N MET A 19 -5.99 -1.60 -12.89
CA MET A 19 -6.95 -0.50 -12.88
C MET A 19 -6.86 0.38 -11.63
N LYS A 20 -6.31 -0.14 -10.52
CA LYS A 20 -6.26 0.56 -9.24
C LYS A 20 -5.19 -0.02 -8.32
N ILE A 21 -4.44 0.87 -7.67
CA ILE A 21 -3.50 0.52 -6.60
C ILE A 21 -4.13 0.90 -5.26
N ASN A 22 -4.27 -0.07 -4.36
CA ASN A 22 -4.69 0.15 -2.99
C ASN A 22 -3.51 -0.09 -2.06
N LEU A 23 -3.25 0.88 -1.18
CA LEU A 23 -2.25 0.76 -0.11
C LEU A 23 -2.89 0.97 1.26
N GLN A 24 -2.27 0.38 2.27
CA GLN A 24 -2.60 0.54 3.68
C GLN A 24 -1.43 1.24 4.35
N ILE A 25 -1.73 2.32 5.07
CA ILE A 25 -0.75 3.06 5.87
C ILE A 25 -1.11 2.83 7.33
N VAL A 26 -0.12 2.52 8.17
CA VAL A 26 -0.30 2.45 9.62
C VAL A 26 -0.78 3.81 10.12
N SER A 27 -1.80 3.83 10.97
CA SER A 27 -2.34 5.07 11.53
C SER A 27 -1.27 5.88 12.27
N GLY A 28 -1.41 7.20 12.25
CA GLY A 28 -0.47 8.12 12.90
C GLY A 28 0.79 8.45 12.09
N ASN A 29 1.03 7.80 10.95
CA ASN A 29 2.15 8.15 10.06
C ASN A 29 1.75 9.18 9.00
N GLU A 30 1.62 10.43 9.43
CA GLU A 30 1.21 11.52 8.53
C GLU A 30 2.26 11.86 7.46
N GLY A 31 3.54 11.59 7.72
CA GLY A 31 4.60 11.79 6.73
C GLY A 31 4.41 10.88 5.53
N VAL A 32 4.08 9.61 5.77
CA VAL A 32 3.83 8.62 4.71
C VAL A 32 2.51 8.92 4.00
N SER A 33 1.46 9.35 4.69
CA SER A 33 0.21 9.74 4.02
C SER A 33 0.42 10.93 3.09
N ARG A 34 1.11 11.99 3.54
CA ARG A 34 1.45 13.16 2.69
C ARG A 34 2.33 12.76 1.51
N PHE A 35 3.29 11.86 1.71
CA PHE A 35 4.13 11.35 0.63
C PHE A 35 3.28 10.70 -0.48
N TYR A 36 2.39 9.77 -0.15
CA TYR A 36 1.55 9.12 -1.16
C TYR A 36 0.49 10.07 -1.75
N GLN A 37 -0.04 11.02 -0.97
CA GLN A 37 -0.90 12.09 -1.49
C GLN A 37 -0.19 12.93 -2.55
N SER A 38 1.10 13.25 -2.36
CA SER A 38 1.90 13.98 -3.37
C SER A 38 2.08 13.21 -4.68
N LEU A 39 1.85 11.90 -4.67
CA LEU A 39 1.91 11.02 -5.84
C LEU A 39 0.53 10.78 -6.48
N GLY A 40 -0.55 11.36 -5.93
CA GLY A 40 -1.91 11.23 -6.47
C GLY A 40 -2.77 10.16 -5.79
N TYR A 41 -2.29 9.52 -4.73
CA TYR A 41 -3.11 8.61 -3.93
C TYR A 41 -4.08 9.39 -3.06
N ALA A 42 -5.29 8.87 -2.91
CA ALA A 42 -6.32 9.45 -2.05
C ALA A 42 -6.73 8.49 -0.93
N VAL A 43 -7.13 9.07 0.20
CA VAL A 43 -7.83 8.32 1.25
C VAL A 43 -9.24 8.03 0.77
N GLU A 44 -9.68 6.78 0.90
CA GLU A 44 -11.08 6.41 0.65
C GLU A 44 -11.72 5.99 1.97
N PRO A 45 -13.00 6.31 2.19
CA PRO A 45 -13.74 5.89 3.38
C PRO A 45 -14.06 4.39 3.27
N ARG A 46 -13.13 3.55 3.70
CA ARG A 46 -13.23 2.09 3.63
C ARG A 46 -12.79 1.43 4.94
N ILE A 47 -13.45 0.33 5.30
CA ILE A 47 -13.01 -0.52 6.43
C ILE A 47 -11.93 -1.46 5.91
N SER A 48 -10.76 -1.41 6.53
CA SER A 48 -9.63 -2.28 6.27
C SER A 48 -9.62 -3.43 7.28
N MET A 49 -9.72 -4.68 6.81
CA MET A 49 -9.76 -5.86 7.68
C MET A 49 -8.65 -6.84 7.33
N GLY A 50 -8.12 -7.51 8.35
CA GLY A 50 -7.16 -8.61 8.21
C GLY A 50 -7.44 -9.69 9.24
N LYS A 51 -7.22 -10.96 8.88
CA LYS A 51 -7.34 -12.11 9.77
C LYS A 51 -6.04 -12.88 9.77
N ARG A 52 -5.46 -13.06 10.96
CA ARG A 52 -4.32 -13.97 11.14
C ARG A 52 -4.82 -15.41 11.07
N ILE A 53 -4.04 -16.29 10.44
CA ILE A 53 -4.28 -17.74 10.40
C ILE A 53 -3.20 -18.40 11.25
N PRO A 54 -3.43 -18.60 12.56
CA PRO A 54 -2.39 -19.07 13.48
C PRO A 54 -1.77 -20.40 13.06
N GLN A 55 -2.53 -21.28 12.40
CA GLN A 55 -2.08 -22.59 11.93
C GLN A 55 -0.89 -22.52 10.97
N ASN A 56 -0.73 -21.41 10.25
CA ASN A 56 0.33 -21.22 9.26
C ASN A 56 1.46 -20.33 9.79
N ILE A 57 1.33 -19.81 11.01
CA ILE A 57 2.37 -19.01 11.65
C ILE A 57 3.20 -20.00 12.47
N ALA A 58 4.21 -20.58 11.84
CA ALA A 58 5.23 -21.33 12.56
C ALA A 58 6.00 -20.33 13.42
N TRP A 59 5.76 -20.38 14.72
CA TRP A 59 6.62 -19.73 15.70
C TRP A 59 7.88 -20.59 15.78
N GLY A 60 9.02 -20.05 15.34
CA GLY A 60 10.31 -20.65 15.67
C GLY A 60 10.59 -20.40 17.15
N ASP A 61 11.10 -21.42 17.84
CA ASP A 61 11.67 -21.32 19.19
C ASP A 61 12.74 -20.22 19.29
#